data_AF-A0A923XHQ7-F1
#
_entry.id   AF-A0A923XHQ7-F1
#
_cell.length_a   1.000
_cell.length_b   1.000
_cell.length_c   1.000
_cell.angle_alpha   90.00
_cell.angle_beta   90.00
_cell.angle_gamma   90.00
#
_symmetry.space_group_name_H-M   'P 1'
#
loop_
_entity.id
_entity.type
_entity.pdbx_description
1 polymer ?
#
loop_
_entity_poly.entity_id
_entity_poly.type
_entity_poly.pdbx_seq_one_letter_code
_entity_poly.pdbx_strand_id
1 'polypeptide(L)'
;MAIAFVTMLVYSQAVGATPGFIYLLCLILGTTAGYWAVLVTTAAEQFGTDIRSTVATSVPNFVRGSGMIIASTFLFIKPHFTIIQCVLIIGSVVFTLGFAALWVLKETYGRELDFLESESK
;
A
#
# COMPACT_ATOMS: atom_id res chain seq x y z
N MET A 1 6.67 4.56 -1.04
CA MET A 1 5.80 4.78 0.15
C MET A 1 6.05 6.11 0.85
N ALA A 2 7.28 6.49 1.22
CA ALA A 2 7.56 7.75 1.92
C ALA A 2 7.07 9.01 1.17
N ILE A 3 7.36 9.12 -0.13
CA ILE A 3 6.89 10.25 -0.96
C ILE A 3 5.37 10.32 -0.98
N ALA A 4 4.68 9.18 -1.11
CA ALA A 4 3.23 9.11 -1.09
C ALA A 4 2.64 9.59 0.25
N PHE A 5 3.25 9.18 1.38
CA PHE A 5 2.82 9.60 2.71
C PHE A 5 3.00 11.11 2.91
N VAL A 6 4.17 11.65 2.57
CA VAL A 6 4.44 13.09 2.64
C VAL A 6 3.47 13.88 1.75
N THR A 7 3.25 13.42 0.52
CA THR A 7 2.33 14.09 -0.41
C THR A 7 0.89 14.07 0.11
N MET A 8 0.46 12.98 0.76
CA MET A 8 -0.84 12.89 1.42
C MET A 8 -0.98 13.88 2.58
N LEU A 9 0.06 14.05 3.40
CA LEU A 9 0.08 15.06 4.47
C LEU A 9 -0.05 16.48 3.87
N VAL A 10 0.73 16.80 2.84
CA VAL A 10 0.67 18.10 2.15
C VAL A 10 -0.71 18.33 1.51
N TYR A 11 -1.27 17.31 0.85
CA TYR A 11 -2.60 17.38 0.25
C TYR A 11 -3.69 17.67 1.28
N SER A 12 -3.61 17.09 2.48
CA SER A 12 -4.58 17.31 3.56
C SER A 12 -4.62 18.76 4.07
N GLN A 13 -3.53 19.52 3.87
CA GLN A 13 -3.40 20.91 4.30
C GLN A 13 -3.65 21.91 3.16
N ALA A 14 -3.88 21.45 1.93
CA ALA A 14 -4.01 22.30 0.74
C ALA A 14 -5.38 23.02 0.61
N VAL A 15 -6.00 23.39 1.74
CA VAL A 15 -7.29 24.08 1.77
C VAL A 15 -7.13 25.49 1.19
N GLY A 16 -7.86 25.80 0.12
CA GLY A 16 -7.76 27.09 -0.57
C GLY A 16 -6.57 27.22 -1.53
N ALA A 17 -5.86 26.12 -1.82
CA ALA A 17 -4.77 26.13 -2.79
C ALA A 17 -5.27 26.32 -4.23
N THR A 18 -4.37 26.76 -5.12
CA THR A 18 -4.69 26.92 -6.54
C THR A 18 -4.96 25.57 -7.20
N PRO A 19 -5.85 25.49 -8.21
CA PRO A 19 -6.14 24.23 -8.91
C PRO A 19 -4.89 23.57 -9.49
N GLY A 20 -3.94 24.36 -10.01
CA GLY A 20 -2.67 23.86 -10.54
C GLY A 20 -1.83 23.14 -9.49
N PHE A 21 -1.81 23.63 -8.25
CA PHE A 21 -1.10 22.97 -7.15
C PHE A 21 -1.77 21.65 -6.77
N ILE A 22 -3.11 21.61 -6.72
CA ILE A 22 -3.86 20.37 -6.46
C ILE A 22 -3.57 19.32 -7.54
N TYR A 23 -3.55 19.71 -8.82
CA TYR A 23 -3.23 18.78 -9.91
C TYR A 23 -1.79 18.26 -9.84
N LEU A 24 -0.83 19.10 -9.45
CA LEU A 24 0.54 18.67 -9.22
C LEU A 24 0.62 17.62 -8.10
N LEU A 25 -0.08 17.84 -6.98
CA LEU A 25 -0.13 16.86 -5.89
C LEU A 25 -0.78 15.54 -6.35
N CYS A 26 -1.85 15.59 -7.15
CA CYS A 26 -2.47 14.41 -7.74
C CYS A 26 -1.51 13.66 -8.68
N LEU A 27 -0.70 14.36 -9.46
CA LEU A 27 0.32 13.76 -10.34
C LEU A 27 1.38 13.02 -9.51
N ILE A 28 1.88 13.65 -8.45
CA ILE A 28 2.87 13.04 -7.55
C ILE A 28 2.27 11.81 -6.85
N LEU A 29 1.05 11.92 -6.33
CA LEU A 29 0.36 10.77 -5.72
C LEU A 29 0.17 9.63 -6.73
N GLY A 30 -0.30 9.93 -7.94
CA GLY A 30 -0.52 8.94 -8.99
C GLY A 30 0.76 8.20 -9.40
N THR A 31 1.87 8.92 -9.58
CA THR A 31 3.16 8.29 -9.92
C THR A 31 3.69 7.40 -8.79
N THR A 32 3.53 7.81 -7.53
CA THR A 32 3.96 7.00 -6.38
C THR A 32 3.13 5.73 -6.16
N ALA A 33 1.92 5.63 -6.75
CA ALA A 33 1.08 4.44 -6.71
C ALA A 33 1.44 3.39 -7.79
N GLY A 34 2.31 3.73 -8.74
CA GLY A 34 2.62 2.92 -9.92
C GLY A 34 3.53 1.70 -9.72
N TYR A 35 3.75 1.19 -8.50
CA TYR A 35 4.68 0.10 -8.22
C TYR A 35 4.04 -1.31 -8.28
N TRP A 36 2.88 -1.44 -8.93
CA TRP A 36 2.07 -2.66 -8.90
C TRP A 36 2.82 -3.91 -9.38
N ALA A 37 3.58 -3.79 -10.48
CA ALA A 37 4.38 -4.90 -10.98
C ALA A 37 5.39 -5.40 -9.93
N VAL A 38 6.09 -4.48 -9.27
CA VAL A 38 7.08 -4.77 -8.23
C VAL A 38 6.43 -5.46 -7.03
N LEU A 39 5.24 -5.01 -6.60
CA LEU A 39 4.52 -5.64 -5.50
C LEU A 39 4.23 -7.12 -5.80
N VAL A 40 3.69 -7.42 -6.99
CA VAL A 40 3.29 -8.79 -7.35
C VAL A 40 4.52 -9.69 -7.49
N THR A 41 5.60 -9.19 -8.10
CA THR A 41 6.84 -9.97 -8.25
C THR A 41 7.51 -10.21 -6.90
N THR A 42 7.66 -9.18 -6.06
CA THR A 42 8.25 -9.33 -4.73
C THR A 42 7.44 -10.28 -3.86
N ALA A 43 6.10 -10.25 -3.92
CA ALA A 43 5.27 -11.20 -3.20
C ALA A 43 5.48 -12.64 -3.68
N ALA A 44 5.58 -12.85 -4.99
CA ALA A 44 5.82 -14.16 -5.60
C ALA A 44 7.22 -14.72 -5.26
N GLU A 45 8.22 -13.84 -5.10
CA GLU A 45 9.60 -14.21 -4.75
C GLU A 45 9.77 -14.68 -3.30
N GLN A 46 8.82 -14.39 -2.41
CA GLN A 46 8.90 -14.84 -1.01
C GLN A 46 8.69 -16.35 -0.86
N PHE A 47 8.07 -17.00 -1.85
CA PHE A 47 7.60 -18.39 -1.77
C PHE A 47 8.22 -19.31 -2.82
N GLY A 48 8.17 -20.62 -2.51
CA GLY A 48 8.55 -21.68 -3.44
C GLY A 48 7.77 -21.68 -4.75
N THR A 49 8.31 -22.37 -5.76
CA THR A 49 7.75 -22.40 -7.13
C THR A 49 6.37 -23.06 -7.19
N ASP A 50 6.06 -23.95 -6.25
CA ASP A 50 4.82 -24.72 -6.15
C ASP A 50 3.59 -23.88 -5.84
N ILE A 51 3.72 -22.81 -5.04
CA ILE A 51 2.62 -21.93 -4.65
C ILE A 51 2.74 -20.50 -5.20
N ARG A 52 3.79 -20.22 -5.99
CA ARG A 52 4.10 -18.89 -6.52
C ARG A 52 2.94 -18.28 -7.33
N SER A 53 2.30 -19.07 -8.18
CA SER A 53 1.15 -18.63 -9.01
C SER A 53 -0.07 -18.29 -8.15
N THR A 54 -0.33 -19.07 -7.09
CA THR A 54 -1.41 -18.81 -6.14
C THR A 54 -1.16 -17.53 -5.34
N VAL A 55 0.08 -17.29 -4.89
CA VAL A 55 0.43 -16.05 -4.14
C VAL A 55 0.36 -14.82 -5.05
N ALA A 56 0.90 -14.91 -6.27
CA ALA A 56 0.89 -13.82 -7.24
C ALA A 56 -0.54 -13.35 -7.61
N THR A 57 -1.53 -14.23 -7.47
CA THR A 57 -2.95 -13.89 -7.69
C THR A 57 -3.67 -13.52 -6.40
N SER A 58 -3.40 -14.21 -5.28
CA SER A 58 -4.09 -13.96 -4.00
C SER A 58 -3.74 -12.62 -3.40
N VAL A 59 -2.46 -12.24 -3.38
CA VAL A 59 -2.00 -10.98 -2.76
C VAL A 59 -2.68 -9.76 -3.40
N PRO A 60 -2.74 -9.61 -4.73
CA PRO A 60 -3.57 -8.61 -5.40
C PRO A 60 -5.02 -8.56 -4.98
N ASN A 61 -5.66 -9.72 -4.82
CA ASN A 61 -7.07 -9.79 -4.47
C ASN A 61 -7.30 -9.36 -3.01
N PHE A 62 -6.38 -9.67 -2.09
CA PHE A 62 -6.41 -9.13 -0.73
C PHE A 62 -6.25 -7.61 -0.69
N VAL A 63 -5.32 -7.06 -1.48
CA VAL A 63 -5.16 -5.60 -1.59
C VAL A 63 -6.45 -4.95 -2.07
N ARG A 64 -7.11 -5.52 -3.09
CA ARG A 64 -8.42 -5.03 -3.58
C ARG A 64 -9.49 -5.14 -2.51
N GLY A 65 -9.58 -6.28 -1.82
CA GLY A 65 -10.56 -6.52 -0.74
C GLY A 65 -10.39 -5.56 0.44
N SER A 66 -9.16 -5.16 0.75
CA SER A 66 -8.87 -4.18 1.82
C SER A 66 -9.54 -2.81 1.57
N GLY A 67 -9.81 -2.46 0.31
CA GLY A 67 -10.53 -1.23 -0.04
C GLY A 67 -11.92 -1.16 0.61
N MET A 68 -12.61 -2.29 0.73
CA MET A 68 -13.90 -2.36 1.44
C MET A 68 -13.74 -2.05 2.92
N ILE A 69 -12.72 -2.63 3.57
CA ILE A 69 -12.42 -2.40 4.99
C ILE A 69 -12.12 -0.92 5.24
N ILE A 70 -11.31 -0.30 4.37
CA ILE A 70 -10.97 1.12 4.44
C ILE A 70 -12.24 1.98 4.28
N ALA A 71 -13.08 1.68 3.28
CA ALA A 71 -14.31 2.42 3.02
C ALA A 71 -15.32 2.30 4.18
N SER A 72 -15.52 1.09 4.71
CA SER A 72 -16.39 0.87 5.87
C SER A 72 -15.88 1.58 7.12
N THR A 73 -14.55 1.55 7.35
CA THR A 73 -13.93 2.29 8.46
C THR A 73 -14.13 3.80 8.31
N PHE A 74 -13.96 4.34 7.10
CA PHE A 74 -14.23 5.75 6.82
C PHE A 74 -15.67 6.13 7.14
N LEU A 75 -16.64 5.34 6.69
CA LEU A 75 -18.05 5.61 6.96
C LEU A 75 -18.38 5.54 8.46
N PHE A 76 -17.73 4.65 9.20
CA PHE A 76 -17.90 4.50 10.63
C PHE A 76 -17.36 5.69 11.43
N ILE A 77 -16.19 6.23 11.07
CA ILE A 77 -15.57 7.34 11.81
C ILE A 77 -16.04 8.73 11.35
N LYS A 78 -16.59 8.84 10.12
CA LYS A 78 -17.07 10.10 9.53
C LYS A 78 -18.04 10.92 10.42
N PRO A 79 -18.95 10.33 11.22
CA PRO A 79 -19.83 11.10 12.09
C PRO A 79 -19.10 11.84 13.23
N HIS A 80 -17.89 11.40 13.58
CA HIS A 80 -17.15 11.90 14.74
C HIS A 80 -16.02 12.87 14.39
N PHE A 81 -15.62 12.93 13.12
CA PHE A 81 -14.44 13.68 12.67
C PHE A 81 -14.71 14.42 11.36
N THR A 82 -13.93 15.47 11.10
CA THR A 82 -13.93 16.12 9.77
C THR A 82 -13.37 15.18 8.70
N ILE A 83 -13.69 15.43 7.42
CA ILE A 83 -13.19 14.62 6.29
C ILE A 83 -11.66 14.56 6.30
N ILE A 84 -11.00 15.69 6.56
CA ILE A 84 -9.53 15.79 6.61
C ILE A 84 -8.99 14.90 7.74
N GLN A 85 -9.56 14.97 8.95
CA GLN A 85 -9.16 14.13 10.07
C GLN A 85 -9.38 12.64 9.79
N CYS A 86 -10.50 12.26 9.15
CA CYS A 86 -10.76 10.87 8.76
C CYS A 86 -9.66 10.33 7.84
N VAL A 87 -9.31 11.11 6.80
CA VAL A 87 -8.25 10.75 5.85
C VAL A 87 -6.89 10.67 6.55
N LEU A 88 -6.58 11.61 7.45
CA LEU A 88 -5.34 11.59 8.23
C LEU A 88 -5.24 10.37 9.14
N ILE A 89 -6.30 10.02 9.87
CA ILE A 89 -6.31 8.86 10.78
C ILE A 89 -6.13 7.57 9.97
N ILE A 90 -6.98 7.34 8.98
CA ILE A 90 -6.95 6.11 8.17
C ILE A 90 -5.64 6.02 7.39
N GLY A 91 -5.25 7.10 6.72
CA GLY A 91 -4.01 7.16 5.96
C GLY A 91 -2.79 6.87 6.83
N SER A 92 -2.68 7.52 8.00
CA SER A 92 -1.56 7.28 8.92
C SER A 92 -1.49 5.82 9.36
N VAL A 93 -2.62 5.22 9.76
CA VAL A 93 -2.66 3.80 10.13
C VAL A 93 -2.18 2.89 8.99
N VAL A 94 -2.69 3.11 7.77
CA VAL A 94 -2.32 2.31 6.59
C VAL A 94 -0.83 2.45 6.26
N PHE A 95 -0.29 3.68 6.27
CA PHE A 95 1.12 3.91 5.99
C PHE A 95 2.02 3.35 7.09
N THR A 96 1.66 3.49 8.37
CA THR A 96 2.43 2.91 9.48
C THR A 96 2.49 1.39 9.38
N LEU A 97 1.36 0.72 9.11
CA LEU A 97 1.33 -0.73 8.88
C LEU A 97 2.19 -1.12 7.67
N GLY A 98 2.15 -0.33 6.59
CA GLY A 98 2.99 -0.54 5.42
C GLY A 98 4.48 -0.44 5.71
N PHE A 99 4.91 0.58 6.46
CA PHE A 99 6.31 0.71 6.88
C PHE A 99 6.75 -0.41 7.82
N ALA A 100 5.89 -0.82 8.76
CA ALA A 100 6.16 -1.95 9.64
C ALA A 100 6.31 -3.26 8.84
N ALA A 101 5.45 -3.49 7.86
CA ALA A 101 5.54 -4.66 6.97
C ALA A 101 6.84 -4.65 6.15
N LEU A 102 7.24 -3.49 5.59
CA LEU A 102 8.51 -3.36 4.88
C LEU A 102 9.72 -3.62 5.77
N TRP A 103 9.65 -3.25 7.05
CA TRP A 103 10.76 -3.46 7.97
C TRP A 103 10.95 -4.93 8.36
N VAL A 104 9.85 -5.71 8.35
CA VAL A 104 9.86 -7.16 8.63
C VAL A 104 10.12 -7.98 7.37
N LEU A 105 9.90 -7.42 6.17
CA LEU A 105 10.07 -8.12 4.90
C LEU A 105 11.53 -8.55 4.71
N LYS A 106 11.71 -9.84 4.43
CA LYS A 106 13.03 -10.42 4.16
C LYS A 106 13.49 -10.08 2.76
N GLU A 107 14.77 -9.74 2.64
CA GLU A 107 15.40 -9.50 1.36
C GLU A 107 15.51 -10.82 0.57
N THR A 108 15.08 -10.80 -0.69
CA THR A 108 15.15 -11.95 -1.61
C THR A 108 16.35 -11.88 -2.56
N TYR A 109 17.11 -10.79 -2.55
CA TYR A 109 18.28 -10.61 -3.41
C TYR A 109 19.34 -11.69 -3.14
N GLY A 110 19.68 -12.46 -4.18
CA GLY A 110 20.66 -13.54 -4.10
C GLY A 110 20.12 -14.86 -3.53
N ARG A 111 18.82 -14.97 -3.23
CA ARG A 111 18.18 -16.24 -2.84
C ARG A 111 17.88 -17.07 -4.09
N GLU A 112 18.22 -18.36 -4.07
CA GLU A 112 17.71 -19.29 -5.08
C GLU A 112 16.19 -19.42 -4.93
N LEU A 113 15.48 -19.16 -6.02
CA LEU A 113 14.03 -19.17 -6.06
C LEU A 113 13.45 -20.52 -6.49
N ASP A 114 14.30 -21.49 -6.85
CA ASP A 114 13.88 -22.82 -7.30
C ASP A 114 13.92 -23.81 -6.13
N PHE A 115 12.95 -23.69 -5.24
CA PHE A 115 12.74 -24.62 -4.14
C PHE A 115 11.25 -24.86 -3.97
N LEU A 116 10.90 -26.03 -3.45
CA LEU A 116 9.54 -26.38 -3.06
C LEU A 116 9.33 -25.98 -1.59
N GLU A 117 8.19 -25.35 -1.30
CA GLU A 117 7.88 -24.94 0.08
C GLU A 117 7.82 -26.14 1.04
N SER A 118 7.42 -27.32 0.53
CA SER A 118 7.36 -28.58 1.29
C SER A 118 8.73 -29.12 1.74
N GLU A 119 9.81 -28.77 1.05
CA GLU A 119 11.17 -29.26 1.35
C GLU A 119 11.99 -28.27 2.20
N SER A 120 11.51 -27.03 2.37
CA SER A 120 12.22 -25.95 3.07
C SER A 120 12.05 -25.94 4.61
N LYS A 121 11.77 -27.08 5.24
CA LYS A 121 11.59 -27.16 6.71
C LYS A 121 12.87 -27.37 7.50
#